data_AF-A0A8S8ZDG1-F1
#
_entry.id   AF-A0A8S8ZDG1-F1
#
_cell.length_a   1.000
_cell.length_b   1.000
_cell.length_c   1.000
_cell.angle_alpha   90.00
_cell.angle_beta   90.00
_cell.angle_gamma   90.00
#
_symmetry.space_group_name_H-M   'P 1'
#
loop_
_entity.id
_entity.type
_entity.pdbx_description
1 polymer ?
#
loop_
_entity_poly.entity_id
_entity_poly.type
_entity_poly.pdbx_seq_one_letter_code
_entity_poly.pdbx_strand_id
1 'polypeptide(L)'
;MGGGELGNRTYADYLQLHELLELQGENRGINSDEMHFIIVHQTFELWFKQVIRELSEVREILGGDHVPEDDIPRAVDHLGRTTEIFRLMANQWTVLETLTPQGFLAFRDGLGSASGFESFQMREFEILLGLENEERVGGMDPLSNFRAMAERDERGAATLARLEDAMSKPSLCESVMSWVERTPIMGSAHGSKGDDATVLAYVEAHLDSHRALGEAAAERGSGWGAGDHAKMTTRMAAAHQGAVDFLMPGGR
;
A
#
# COMPACT_ATOMS: atom_id res chain seq x y z
N MET A 1 -27.96 27.37 24.15
CA MET A 1 -27.83 26.34 25.20
C MET A 1 -27.52 25.03 24.51
N GLY A 2 -26.40 24.40 24.86
CA GLY A 2 -25.89 23.20 24.21
C GLY A 2 -24.37 23.01 24.43
N GLY A 3 -23.86 23.39 25.61
CA GLY A 3 -22.52 23.03 26.06
C GLY A 3 -22.64 21.81 26.95
N GLY A 4 -22.80 20.64 26.35
CA GLY A 4 -22.90 19.36 27.07
C GLY A 4 -21.52 18.77 27.30
N GLU A 5 -21.16 18.61 28.58
CA GLU A 5 -20.27 17.57 29.13
C GLU A 5 -19.10 17.08 28.28
N LEU A 6 -18.17 17.97 27.91
CA LEU A 6 -16.76 17.59 27.88
C LEU A 6 -16.22 17.63 29.32
N GLY A 7 -16.80 16.77 30.18
CA GLY A 7 -16.30 16.54 31.52
C GLY A 7 -14.83 16.15 31.44
N ASN A 8 -14.06 16.57 32.44
CA ASN A 8 -12.61 16.44 32.57
C ASN A 8 -12.11 14.98 32.35
N ARG A 9 -12.02 14.52 31.09
CA ARG A 9 -11.52 13.18 30.73
C ARG A 9 -10.03 13.15 31.04
N THR A 10 -9.62 12.18 31.84
CA THR A 10 -8.20 11.96 32.10
C THR A 10 -7.53 11.31 30.88
N TYR A 11 -6.20 11.37 30.82
CA TYR A 11 -5.42 10.67 29.79
C TYR A 11 -5.75 9.16 29.74
N ALA A 12 -5.94 8.55 30.92
CA ALA A 12 -6.30 7.15 31.04
C ALA A 12 -7.69 6.83 30.45
N ASP A 13 -8.67 7.71 30.67
CA ASP A 13 -10.02 7.54 30.12
C ASP A 13 -10.03 7.72 28.59
N TYR A 14 -9.27 8.68 28.07
CA TYR A 14 -9.23 8.95 26.63
C TYR A 14 -8.60 7.80 25.84
N LEU A 15 -7.53 7.19 26.37
CA LEU A 15 -6.82 6.09 25.72
C LEU A 15 -7.31 4.70 26.13
N GLN A 16 -8.28 4.61 27.05
CA GLN A 16 -8.77 3.34 27.61
C GLN A 16 -7.63 2.47 28.15
N LEU A 17 -6.74 3.09 28.95
CA LEU A 17 -5.52 2.41 29.40
C LEU A 17 -5.81 1.23 30.32
N HIS A 18 -6.89 1.27 31.10
CA HIS A 18 -7.25 0.17 31.98
C HIS A 18 -7.58 -1.09 31.16
N GLU A 19 -8.38 -0.95 30.11
CA GLU A 19 -8.69 -2.06 29.22
C GLU A 19 -7.46 -2.50 28.42
N LEU A 20 -6.70 -1.55 27.86
CA LEU A 20 -5.53 -1.87 27.03
C LEU A 20 -4.44 -2.63 27.82
N LEU A 21 -4.18 -2.22 29.06
CA LEU A 21 -3.15 -2.78 29.93
C LEU A 21 -3.63 -4.01 30.74
N GLU A 22 -4.84 -4.51 30.48
CA GLU A 22 -5.32 -5.80 30.99
C GLU A 22 -5.23 -6.93 29.95
N LEU A 23 -4.94 -6.61 28.68
CA LEU A 23 -4.93 -7.58 27.58
C LEU A 23 -3.70 -8.50 27.56
N GLN A 24 -2.68 -8.22 28.38
CA GLN A 24 -1.41 -8.95 28.32
C GLN A 24 -1.50 -10.33 28.98
N GLY A 25 -2.44 -10.52 29.92
CA GLY A 25 -2.78 -11.85 30.42
C GLY A 25 -1.93 -12.35 31.58
N GLU A 26 -1.47 -11.44 32.41
CA GLU A 26 -0.77 -11.69 33.68
C GLU A 26 -1.54 -12.66 34.58
N ASN A 27 -2.88 -12.69 34.47
CA ASN A 27 -3.75 -13.62 35.18
C ASN A 27 -3.58 -15.09 34.76
N ARG A 28 -2.93 -15.38 33.64
CA ARG A 28 -2.65 -16.75 33.14
C ARG A 28 -1.32 -17.31 33.65
N GLY A 29 -0.57 -16.56 34.45
CA GLY A 29 0.73 -17.01 34.98
C GLY A 29 1.86 -16.99 33.95
N ILE A 30 1.77 -16.11 32.96
CA ILE A 30 2.77 -15.95 31.91
C ILE A 30 4.12 -15.49 32.49
N ASN A 31 5.21 -15.92 31.87
CA ASN A 31 6.56 -15.49 32.25
C ASN A 31 6.95 -14.17 31.53
N SER A 32 8.09 -13.58 31.91
CA SER A 32 8.55 -12.31 31.34
C SER A 32 8.81 -12.36 29.83
N ASP A 33 9.27 -13.50 29.31
CA ASP A 33 9.55 -13.69 27.88
C ASP A 33 8.25 -13.82 27.07
N GLU A 34 7.22 -14.47 27.63
CA GLU A 34 5.89 -14.55 27.05
C GLU A 34 5.18 -13.19 27.06
N MET A 35 5.31 -12.43 28.15
CA MET A 35 4.85 -11.03 28.24
C MET A 35 5.48 -10.17 27.14
N HIS A 36 6.79 -10.26 26.96
CA HIS A 36 7.52 -9.57 25.89
C HIS A 36 6.99 -9.94 24.51
N PHE A 37 6.80 -11.24 24.24
CA PHE A 37 6.22 -11.72 23.00
C PHE A 37 4.83 -11.14 22.75
N ILE A 38 3.95 -11.13 23.76
CA ILE A 38 2.58 -10.59 23.66
C ILE A 38 2.60 -9.08 23.36
N ILE A 39 3.37 -8.29 24.11
CA ILE A 39 3.43 -6.83 23.93
C ILE A 39 3.93 -6.46 22.53
N VAL A 40 4.95 -7.16 22.01
CA VAL A 40 5.47 -6.92 20.66
C VAL A 40 4.36 -7.16 19.62
N HIS A 41 3.63 -8.28 19.71
CA HIS A 41 2.58 -8.60 18.72
C HIS A 41 1.36 -7.68 18.87
N GLN A 42 0.95 -7.33 20.08
CA GLN A 42 -0.12 -6.34 20.31
C GLN A 42 0.25 -4.98 19.72
N THR A 43 1.51 -4.56 19.85
CA THR A 43 1.99 -3.31 19.26
C THR A 43 1.96 -3.36 17.73
N PHE A 44 2.35 -4.49 17.12
CA PHE A 44 2.19 -4.69 15.67
C PHE A 44 0.73 -4.59 15.24
N GLU A 45 -0.20 -5.22 15.95
CA GLU A 45 -1.63 -5.19 15.63
C GLU A 45 -2.25 -3.78 15.79
N LEU A 46 -1.77 -2.98 16.75
CA LEU A 46 -2.14 -1.56 16.86
C LEU A 46 -1.64 -0.75 15.65
N TRP A 47 -0.40 -1.01 15.20
CA TRP A 47 0.12 -0.36 14.00
C TRP A 47 -0.59 -0.80 12.73
N PHE A 48 -0.91 -2.10 12.57
CA PHE A 48 -1.70 -2.58 11.43
C PHE A 48 -3.08 -1.91 11.39
N LYS A 49 -3.74 -1.77 12.53
CA LYS A 49 -5.02 -1.05 12.62
C LYS A 49 -4.89 0.38 12.10
N GLN A 50 -3.81 1.09 12.47
CA GLN A 50 -3.54 2.44 11.98
C GLN A 50 -3.24 2.43 10.47
N VAL A 51 -2.36 1.56 9.99
CA VAL A 51 -2.01 1.46 8.56
C VAL A 51 -3.23 1.19 7.70
N ILE A 52 -4.09 0.24 8.10
CA ILE A 52 -5.34 -0.06 7.38
C ILE A 52 -6.22 1.18 7.32
N ARG A 53 -6.33 1.94 8.42
CA ARG A 53 -7.10 3.18 8.47
C ARG A 53 -6.54 4.23 7.50
N GLU A 54 -5.23 4.48 7.52
CA GLU A 54 -4.56 5.44 6.65
C GLU A 54 -4.73 5.08 5.17
N LEU A 55 -4.46 3.82 4.82
CA LEU A 55 -4.54 3.37 3.42
C LEU A 55 -5.97 3.27 2.91
N SER A 56 -6.93 2.97 3.79
CA SER A 56 -8.35 3.04 3.42
C SER A 56 -8.75 4.46 3.08
N GLU A 57 -8.30 5.47 3.83
CA GLU A 57 -8.55 6.88 3.48
C GLU A 57 -7.95 7.25 2.11
N VAL A 58 -6.72 6.81 1.83
CA VAL A 58 -6.09 7.02 0.51
C VAL A 58 -6.91 6.38 -0.60
N ARG A 59 -7.36 5.13 -0.39
CA ARG A 59 -8.24 4.43 -1.33
C ARG A 59 -9.52 5.22 -1.59
N GLU A 60 -10.22 5.66 -0.55
CA GLU A 60 -11.47 6.42 -0.71
C GLU A 60 -11.24 7.75 -1.45
N ILE A 61 -10.14 8.46 -1.17
CA ILE A 61 -9.80 9.71 -1.85
C ILE A 61 -9.56 9.47 -3.34
N LEU A 62 -8.72 8.50 -3.69
CA LEU A 62 -8.30 8.27 -5.08
C LEU A 62 -9.34 7.48 -5.89
N GLY A 63 -10.15 6.66 -5.23
CA GLY A 63 -11.21 5.86 -5.84
C GLY A 63 -12.45 6.68 -6.24
N GLY A 64 -12.53 7.96 -5.86
CA GLY A 64 -13.64 8.83 -6.26
C GLY A 64 -13.65 9.14 -7.77
N ASP A 65 -14.84 9.29 -8.35
CA ASP A 65 -15.06 9.68 -9.76
C ASP A 65 -14.42 11.04 -10.13
N HIS A 66 -14.23 11.89 -9.14
CA HIS A 66 -13.47 13.12 -9.24
C HIS A 66 -12.65 13.30 -7.96
N VAL A 67 -11.36 13.60 -8.10
CA VAL A 67 -10.45 13.83 -6.98
C VAL A 67 -10.07 15.31 -6.98
N PRO A 68 -10.56 16.11 -6.02
CA PRO A 68 -10.17 17.50 -5.89
C PRO A 68 -8.66 17.62 -5.64
N GLU A 69 -8.00 18.58 -6.29
CA GLU A 69 -6.56 18.80 -6.09
C GLU A 69 -6.20 19.08 -4.62
N ASP A 70 -7.10 19.73 -3.88
CA ASP A 70 -6.95 20.02 -2.44
C ASP A 70 -6.93 18.75 -1.55
N ASP A 71 -7.45 17.62 -2.03
CA ASP A 71 -7.44 16.35 -1.31
C ASP A 71 -6.18 15.52 -1.57
N ILE A 72 -5.40 15.84 -2.62
CA ILE A 72 -4.16 15.12 -2.95
C ILE A 72 -3.11 15.26 -1.84
N PRO A 73 -2.83 16.45 -1.26
CA PRO A 73 -1.94 16.56 -0.12
C PRO A 73 -2.35 15.68 1.07
N ARG A 74 -3.66 15.53 1.32
CA ARG A 74 -4.16 14.65 2.38
C ARG A 74 -3.83 13.19 2.10
N ALA A 75 -4.01 12.72 0.85
CA ALA A 75 -3.63 11.37 0.45
C ALA A 75 -2.12 11.13 0.61
N VAL A 76 -1.29 12.12 0.23
CA VAL A 76 0.16 12.07 0.40
C VAL A 76 0.56 12.01 1.88
N ASP A 77 -0.09 12.79 2.75
CA ASP A 77 0.16 12.77 4.20
C ASP A 77 -0.15 11.40 4.82
N HIS A 78 -1.25 10.76 4.41
CA HIS A 78 -1.63 9.41 4.84
C HIS A 78 -0.59 8.35 4.41
N LEU A 79 -0.10 8.42 3.16
CA LEU A 79 0.97 7.55 2.66
C LEU A 79 2.31 7.81 3.38
N GLY A 80 2.62 9.07 3.65
CA GLY A 80 3.81 9.48 4.41
C GLY A 80 3.79 8.90 5.82
N ARG A 81 2.66 9.01 6.53
CA ARG A 81 2.48 8.42 7.86
C ARG A 81 2.61 6.90 7.82
N THR A 82 2.00 6.25 6.83
CA THR A 82 2.10 4.80 6.64
C THR A 82 3.57 4.37 6.47
N THR A 83 4.35 5.13 5.70
CA THR A 83 5.78 4.88 5.51
C THR A 83 6.57 4.95 6.82
N GLU A 84 6.32 5.97 7.65
CA GLU A 84 7.00 6.09 8.95
C GLU A 84 6.60 4.96 9.91
N ILE A 85 5.32 4.55 9.90
CA ILE A 85 4.87 3.41 10.72
C ILE A 85 5.60 2.13 10.30
N PHE A 86 5.75 1.86 9.01
CA PHE A 86 6.50 0.70 8.55
C PHE A 86 7.99 0.76 8.90
N ARG A 87 8.61 1.95 8.86
CA ARG A 87 10.00 2.13 9.35
C ARG A 87 10.13 1.79 10.83
N LEU A 88 9.17 2.23 11.64
CA LEU A 88 9.13 1.91 13.06
C LEU A 88 8.92 0.40 13.30
N MET A 89 7.94 -0.21 12.63
CA MET A 89 7.66 -1.64 12.68
C MET A 89 8.85 -2.50 12.25
N ALA A 90 9.61 -2.08 11.23
CA ALA A 90 10.83 -2.75 10.82
C ALA A 90 11.88 -2.75 11.94
N ASN A 91 12.07 -1.62 12.61
CA ASN A 91 12.97 -1.51 13.76
C ASN A 91 12.46 -2.28 14.99
N GLN A 92 11.15 -2.42 15.16
CA GLN A 92 10.54 -3.15 16.26
C GLN A 92 10.99 -4.63 16.32
N TRP A 93 11.37 -5.23 15.19
CA TRP A 93 11.94 -6.59 15.18
C TRP A 93 13.20 -6.71 16.04
N THR A 94 14.03 -5.67 16.14
CA THR A 94 15.23 -5.66 17.00
C THR A 94 14.89 -5.84 18.48
N VAL A 95 13.69 -5.40 18.90
CA VAL A 95 13.17 -5.62 20.26
C VAL A 95 12.76 -7.08 20.43
N LEU A 96 12.12 -7.69 19.43
CA LEU A 96 11.78 -9.11 19.50
C LEU A 96 13.03 -10.00 19.50
N GLU A 97 14.07 -9.62 18.77
CA GLU A 97 15.34 -10.36 18.66
C GLU A 97 16.08 -10.49 20.00
N THR A 98 15.73 -9.70 21.03
CA THR A 98 16.26 -9.88 22.38
C THR A 98 15.67 -11.11 23.08
N LEU A 99 14.59 -11.70 22.55
CA LEU A 99 14.01 -12.95 23.02
C LEU A 99 14.92 -14.11 22.61
N THR A 100 15.55 -14.74 23.60
CA THR A 100 16.39 -15.90 23.32
C THR A 100 15.56 -17.09 22.84
N PRO A 101 16.11 -17.97 21.99
CA PRO A 101 15.42 -19.20 21.58
C PRO A 101 14.97 -20.05 22.78
N GLN A 102 15.77 -20.10 23.86
CA GLN A 102 15.44 -20.81 25.09
C GLN A 102 14.25 -20.16 25.82
N GLY A 103 14.22 -18.82 25.89
CA GLY A 103 13.09 -18.07 26.43
C GLY A 103 11.81 -18.34 25.64
N PHE A 104 11.89 -18.34 24.31
CA PHE A 104 10.76 -18.71 23.45
C PHE A 104 10.27 -20.14 23.69
N LEU A 105 11.18 -21.12 23.78
CA LEU A 105 10.83 -22.51 24.04
C LEU A 105 10.14 -22.71 25.39
N ALA A 106 10.39 -21.85 26.38
CA ALA A 106 9.80 -21.97 27.71
C ALA A 106 8.27 -21.75 27.72
N PHE A 107 7.70 -21.04 26.74
CA PHE A 107 6.25 -20.81 26.65
C PHE A 107 5.63 -21.26 25.31
N ARG A 108 6.44 -21.67 24.32
CA ARG A 108 5.99 -22.08 22.99
C ARG A 108 4.82 -23.06 23.01
N ASP A 109 4.88 -24.08 23.87
CA ASP A 109 3.84 -25.11 23.94
C ASP A 109 2.47 -24.53 24.34
N GLY A 110 2.45 -23.42 25.09
CA GLY A 110 1.24 -22.69 25.46
C GLY A 110 0.56 -21.96 24.30
N LEU A 111 1.27 -21.69 23.20
CA LEU A 111 0.71 -21.06 21.99
C LEU A 111 -0.22 -22.02 21.22
N GLY A 112 -0.09 -23.32 21.41
CA GLY A 112 -0.91 -24.32 20.72
C GLY A 112 -0.77 -24.23 19.20
N SER A 113 -1.90 -24.05 18.49
CA SER A 113 -1.94 -23.87 17.03
C SER A 113 -1.83 -22.39 16.60
N ALA A 114 -1.74 -21.45 17.55
CA ALA A 114 -1.77 -20.03 17.24
C ALA A 114 -0.61 -19.64 16.32
N SER A 115 -0.91 -18.92 15.24
CA SER A 115 0.08 -18.57 14.23
C SER A 115 -0.11 -17.14 13.71
N GLY A 116 0.98 -16.50 13.30
CA GLY A 116 0.92 -15.23 12.57
C GLY A 116 0.10 -15.30 11.27
N PHE A 117 -0.10 -16.51 10.72
CA PHE A 117 -1.01 -16.73 9.59
C PHE A 117 -2.49 -16.46 9.92
N GLU A 118 -2.85 -16.41 11.19
CA GLU A 118 -4.20 -16.13 11.68
C GLU A 118 -4.44 -14.63 11.96
N SER A 119 -3.46 -13.75 11.71
CA SER A 119 -3.66 -12.30 11.81
C SER A 119 -4.62 -11.83 10.71
N PHE A 120 -5.86 -11.53 11.12
CA PHE A 120 -6.88 -11.03 10.20
C PHE A 120 -6.53 -9.63 9.67
N GLN A 121 -5.89 -8.77 10.47
CA GLN A 121 -5.49 -7.44 10.00
C GLN A 121 -4.39 -7.52 8.94
N MET A 122 -3.45 -8.46 9.07
CA MET A 122 -2.47 -8.70 8.01
C MET A 122 -3.15 -9.08 6.69
N ARG A 123 -4.17 -9.93 6.73
CA ARG A 123 -4.95 -10.32 5.53
C ARG A 123 -5.76 -9.16 4.96
N GLU A 124 -6.42 -8.40 5.83
CA GLU A 124 -7.15 -7.19 5.44
C GLU A 124 -6.22 -6.18 4.77
N PHE A 125 -5.01 -5.99 5.29
CA PHE A 125 -3.99 -5.13 4.70
C PHE A 125 -3.55 -5.62 3.30
N GLU A 126 -3.28 -6.92 3.13
CA GLU A 126 -2.95 -7.49 1.81
C GLU A 126 -4.08 -7.32 0.80
N ILE A 127 -5.33 -7.56 1.22
CA ILE A 127 -6.53 -7.35 0.40
C ILE A 127 -6.65 -5.88 0.00
N LEU A 128 -6.48 -4.97 0.98
CA LEU A 128 -6.54 -3.53 0.74
C LEU A 128 -5.48 -3.07 -0.27
N LEU A 129 -4.27 -3.64 -0.23
CA LEU A 129 -3.24 -3.31 -1.22
C LEU A 129 -3.54 -3.85 -2.62
N GLY A 130 -4.33 -4.92 -2.72
CA GLY A 130 -4.65 -5.58 -3.99
C GLY A 130 -3.71 -6.74 -4.35
N LEU A 131 -3.12 -7.41 -3.35
CA LEU A 131 -2.33 -8.61 -3.60
C LEU A 131 -3.22 -9.70 -4.21
N GLU A 132 -2.84 -10.28 -5.35
CA GLU A 132 -3.61 -11.32 -6.05
C GLU A 132 -3.35 -12.73 -5.45
N ASN A 133 -4.32 -13.63 -5.59
CA ASN A 133 -4.21 -14.97 -4.98
C ASN A 133 -3.04 -15.77 -5.56
N GLU A 134 -2.78 -15.58 -6.85
CA GLU A 134 -1.68 -16.17 -7.61
C GLU A 134 -0.31 -15.73 -7.08
N GLU A 135 -0.24 -14.53 -6.50
CA GLU A 135 0.97 -13.97 -5.90
C GLU A 135 1.20 -14.48 -4.47
N ARG A 136 0.20 -15.13 -3.85
CA ARG A 136 0.34 -15.75 -2.53
C ARG A 136 1.05 -17.09 -2.63
N VAL A 137 1.85 -17.39 -1.61
CA VAL A 137 2.58 -18.67 -1.51
C VAL A 137 1.59 -19.84 -1.62
N GLY A 138 1.68 -20.59 -2.72
CA GLY A 138 0.83 -21.76 -2.98
C GLY A 138 -0.57 -21.45 -3.52
N GLY A 139 -0.85 -20.23 -3.98
CA GLY A 139 -2.18 -19.88 -4.51
C GLY A 139 -3.28 -19.93 -3.45
N MET A 140 -2.91 -19.72 -2.18
CA MET A 140 -3.79 -19.93 -1.04
C MET A 140 -4.92 -18.90 -1.02
N ASP A 141 -6.16 -19.38 -0.84
CA ASP A 141 -7.31 -18.53 -0.52
C ASP A 141 -7.10 -17.86 0.85
N PRO A 142 -7.00 -16.51 0.92
CA PRO A 142 -6.71 -15.77 2.14
C PRO A 142 -7.80 -15.91 3.21
N LEU A 143 -9.02 -16.32 2.84
CA LEU A 143 -10.15 -16.45 3.76
C LEU A 143 -10.38 -17.89 4.26
N SER A 144 -9.68 -18.87 3.69
CA SER A 144 -9.90 -20.29 3.97
C SER A 144 -9.93 -20.63 5.47
N ASN A 145 -8.92 -20.17 6.23
CA ASN A 145 -8.85 -20.37 7.67
C ASN A 145 -9.93 -19.57 8.43
N PHE A 146 -10.26 -18.37 7.98
CA PHE A 146 -11.25 -17.51 8.64
C PHE A 146 -12.68 -18.03 8.48
N ARG A 147 -12.99 -18.73 7.38
CA ARG A 147 -14.28 -19.44 7.24
C ARG A 147 -14.44 -20.55 8.27
N ALA A 148 -13.39 -21.34 8.50
CA ALA A 148 -13.41 -22.36 9.55
C ALA A 148 -13.49 -21.76 10.96
N MET A 149 -12.92 -20.57 11.18
CA MET A 149 -13.05 -19.84 12.46
C MET A 149 -14.46 -19.26 12.65
N ALA A 150 -15.11 -18.80 11.57
CA ALA A 150 -16.47 -18.25 11.63
C ALA A 150 -17.52 -19.25 12.11
N GLU A 151 -17.30 -20.55 11.89
CA GLU A 151 -18.17 -21.62 12.40
C GLU A 151 -18.02 -21.85 13.91
N ARG A 152 -16.94 -21.36 14.54
CA ARG A 152 -16.63 -21.63 15.95
C ARG A 152 -17.30 -20.65 16.91
N ASP A 153 -17.30 -19.36 16.57
CA ASP A 153 -17.85 -18.31 17.44
C ASP A 153 -18.22 -17.02 16.66
N GLU A 154 -18.96 -16.13 17.34
CA GLU A 154 -19.43 -14.86 16.78
C GLU A 154 -18.30 -13.90 16.39
N ARG A 155 -17.13 -13.97 17.06
CA ARG A 155 -15.98 -13.10 16.74
C ARG A 155 -15.31 -13.57 15.45
N GLY A 156 -15.21 -14.87 15.23
CA GLY A 156 -14.79 -15.46 13.97
C GLY A 156 -15.69 -15.04 12.83
N ALA A 157 -17.02 -15.07 13.04
CA ALA A 157 -17.99 -14.65 12.04
C ALA A 157 -17.86 -13.15 11.71
N ALA A 158 -17.71 -12.29 12.72
CA ALA A 158 -17.46 -10.86 12.52
C ALA A 158 -16.13 -10.58 11.80
N THR A 159 -15.09 -11.37 12.08
CA THR A 159 -13.79 -11.27 11.42
C THR A 159 -13.89 -11.63 9.94
N LEU A 160 -14.56 -12.74 9.62
CA LEU A 160 -14.80 -13.14 8.23
C LEU A 160 -15.58 -12.06 7.48
N ALA A 161 -16.68 -11.57 8.06
CA ALA A 161 -17.50 -10.52 7.45
C ALA A 161 -16.69 -9.24 7.17
N ARG A 162 -15.76 -8.86 8.05
CA ARG A 162 -14.84 -7.73 7.83
C ARG A 162 -13.91 -7.95 6.64
N LEU A 163 -13.37 -9.16 6.49
CA LEU A 163 -12.49 -9.48 5.37
C LEU A 163 -13.25 -9.58 4.04
N GLU A 164 -14.47 -10.13 4.05
CA GLU A 164 -15.35 -10.16 2.89
C GLU A 164 -15.76 -8.75 2.44
N ASP A 165 -16.09 -7.86 3.39
CA ASP A 165 -16.33 -6.44 3.11
C ASP A 165 -15.10 -5.76 2.49
N ALA A 166 -13.89 -6.04 3.00
CA ALA A 166 -12.65 -5.52 2.42
C ALA A 166 -12.44 -6.02 0.97
N MET A 167 -12.69 -7.31 0.68
CA MET A 167 -12.58 -7.88 -0.67
C MET A 167 -13.65 -7.39 -1.64
N SER A 168 -14.79 -6.91 -1.13
CA SER A 168 -15.88 -6.39 -1.97
C SER A 168 -15.59 -4.98 -2.51
N LYS A 169 -14.59 -4.30 -1.96
CA LYS A 169 -14.19 -2.93 -2.32
C LYS A 169 -13.02 -2.99 -3.30
N PRO A 170 -12.83 -1.96 -4.14
CA PRO A 170 -11.60 -1.81 -4.90
C PRO A 170 -10.39 -1.85 -3.96
N SER A 171 -9.29 -2.37 -4.46
CA SER A 171 -7.99 -2.26 -3.82
C SER A 171 -7.43 -0.84 -3.97
N LEU A 172 -6.40 -0.54 -3.19
CA LEU A 172 -5.61 0.67 -3.32
C LEU A 172 -4.92 0.72 -4.69
N CYS A 173 -4.41 -0.42 -5.18
CA CYS A 173 -3.82 -0.50 -6.52
C CYS A 173 -4.84 -0.11 -7.60
N GLU A 174 -6.02 -0.73 -7.60
CA GLU A 174 -7.09 -0.41 -8.55
C GLU A 174 -7.52 1.06 -8.45
N SER A 175 -7.64 1.60 -7.24
CA SER A 175 -8.04 2.99 -7.02
C SER A 175 -6.98 3.98 -7.53
N VAL A 176 -5.70 3.71 -7.29
CA VAL A 176 -4.59 4.51 -7.81
C VAL A 176 -4.54 4.42 -9.34
N MET A 177 -4.63 3.22 -9.92
CA MET A 177 -4.59 3.04 -11.37
C MET A 177 -5.77 3.73 -12.04
N SER A 178 -6.98 3.57 -11.51
CA SER A 178 -8.17 4.25 -12.01
C SER A 178 -8.04 5.78 -11.94
N TRP A 179 -7.41 6.32 -10.89
CA TRP A 179 -7.09 7.75 -10.80
C TRP A 179 -6.06 8.18 -11.85
N VAL A 180 -4.95 7.44 -11.98
CA VAL A 180 -3.88 7.74 -12.94
C VAL A 180 -4.40 7.71 -14.38
N GLU A 181 -5.24 6.74 -14.75
CA GLU A 181 -5.83 6.61 -16.08
C GLU A 181 -6.69 7.82 -16.49
N ARG A 182 -7.24 8.55 -15.50
CA ARG A 182 -8.03 9.76 -15.74
C ARG A 182 -7.20 11.05 -15.77
N THR A 183 -5.88 10.95 -15.59
CA THR A 183 -4.99 12.12 -15.59
C THR A 183 -5.09 12.85 -16.93
N PRO A 184 -5.51 14.13 -16.95
CA PRO A 184 -5.74 14.81 -18.22
C PRO A 184 -4.45 15.01 -19.01
N ILE A 185 -4.49 14.69 -20.31
CA ILE A 185 -3.41 15.00 -21.27
C ILE A 185 -3.83 16.24 -22.05
N MET A 186 -3.09 17.34 -21.86
CA MET A 186 -3.40 18.64 -22.49
C MET A 186 -4.85 19.12 -22.26
N GLY A 187 -5.40 18.83 -21.08
CA GLY A 187 -6.79 19.18 -20.72
C GLY A 187 -7.86 18.22 -21.26
N SER A 188 -7.46 17.18 -22.00
CA SER A 188 -8.35 16.07 -22.35
C SER A 188 -8.37 15.03 -21.24
N ALA A 189 -9.56 14.73 -20.72
CA ALA A 189 -9.77 13.62 -19.80
C ALA A 189 -10.07 12.33 -20.58
N HIS A 190 -9.67 11.18 -20.03
CA HIS A 190 -9.93 9.88 -20.62
C HIS A 190 -11.42 9.69 -20.97
N GLY A 191 -11.70 9.35 -22.22
CA GLY A 191 -13.06 9.14 -22.74
C GLY A 191 -13.87 10.41 -22.99
N SER A 192 -13.27 11.59 -22.84
CA SER A 192 -13.91 12.86 -23.19
C SER A 192 -14.04 13.05 -24.71
N LYS A 193 -14.86 14.01 -25.14
CA LYS A 193 -15.10 14.24 -26.57
C LYS A 193 -13.83 14.75 -27.25
N GLY A 194 -13.29 13.96 -28.17
CA GLY A 194 -12.06 14.31 -28.90
C GLY A 194 -10.78 13.89 -28.18
N ASP A 195 -10.89 13.01 -27.17
CA ASP A 195 -9.77 12.53 -26.38
C ASP A 195 -8.70 11.86 -27.24
N ASP A 196 -9.06 10.83 -28.01
CA ASP A 196 -8.13 10.12 -28.91
C ASP A 196 -7.34 11.08 -29.82
N ALA A 197 -8.02 12.09 -30.39
CA ALA A 197 -7.38 13.06 -31.27
C ALA A 197 -6.40 13.99 -30.51
N THR A 198 -6.74 14.37 -29.28
CA THR A 198 -5.90 15.23 -28.44
C THR A 198 -4.67 14.46 -27.95
N VAL A 199 -4.85 13.22 -27.51
CA VAL A 199 -3.78 12.32 -27.07
C VAL A 199 -2.86 11.98 -28.23
N LEU A 200 -3.40 11.62 -29.39
CA LEU A 200 -2.60 11.32 -30.58
C LEU A 200 -1.77 12.54 -31.02
N ALA A 201 -2.37 13.73 -31.09
CA ALA A 201 -1.65 14.94 -31.44
C ALA A 201 -0.53 15.27 -30.43
N TYR A 202 -0.75 15.02 -29.15
CA TYR A 202 0.29 15.15 -28.13
C TYR A 202 1.43 14.15 -28.33
N VAL A 203 1.12 12.87 -28.58
CA VAL A 203 2.09 11.81 -28.82
C VAL A 203 2.93 12.09 -30.07
N GLU A 204 2.28 12.47 -31.18
CA GLU A 204 2.97 12.85 -32.43
C GLU A 204 3.91 14.04 -32.20
N ALA A 205 3.44 15.11 -31.56
CA ALA A 205 4.27 16.27 -31.25
C ALA A 205 5.44 15.94 -30.32
N HIS A 206 5.24 15.04 -29.35
CA HIS A 206 6.29 14.56 -28.46
C HIS A 206 7.35 13.75 -29.24
N LEU A 207 6.92 12.84 -30.11
CA LEU A 207 7.81 12.02 -30.94
C LEU A 207 8.62 12.88 -31.93
N ASP A 208 8.00 13.87 -32.55
CA ASP A 208 8.68 14.83 -33.44
C ASP A 208 9.72 15.64 -32.66
N SER A 209 9.37 16.12 -31.46
CA SER A 209 10.31 16.83 -30.58
C SER A 209 11.48 15.94 -30.14
N HIS A 210 11.20 14.69 -29.78
CA HIS A 210 12.21 13.70 -29.41
C HIS A 210 13.19 13.42 -30.56
N ARG A 211 12.68 13.28 -31.79
CA ARG A 211 13.51 13.12 -32.99
C ARG A 211 14.42 14.33 -33.20
N ALA A 212 13.85 15.53 -33.21
CA ALA A 212 14.60 16.76 -33.42
C ALA A 212 15.71 16.96 -32.36
N LEU A 213 15.42 16.65 -31.10
CA LEU A 213 16.41 16.69 -30.02
C LEU A 213 17.53 15.66 -30.21
N GLY A 214 17.20 14.44 -30.64
CA GLY A 214 18.16 13.39 -30.95
C GLY A 214 19.09 13.76 -32.12
N GLU A 215 18.53 14.32 -33.19
CA GLU A 215 19.27 14.83 -34.35
C GLU A 215 20.22 15.96 -33.94
N ALA A 216 19.72 16.97 -33.22
CA ALA A 216 20.54 18.07 -32.73
C ALA A 216 21.64 17.61 -31.74
N ALA A 217 21.37 16.58 -30.94
CA ALA A 217 22.38 15.99 -30.05
C ALA A 217 23.48 15.24 -30.83
N ALA A 218 23.12 14.51 -31.88
CA ALA A 218 24.08 13.87 -32.77
C ALA A 218 24.96 14.89 -33.48
N GLU A 219 24.37 15.98 -33.97
CA GLU A 219 25.09 17.09 -34.59
C GLU A 219 26.07 17.77 -33.63
N ARG A 220 25.65 18.08 -32.40
CA ARG A 220 26.54 18.68 -31.37
C ARG A 220 27.69 17.76 -30.97
N GLY A 221 27.42 16.45 -30.87
CA GLY A 221 28.43 15.44 -30.54
C GLY A 221 29.55 15.32 -31.58
N SER A 222 29.29 15.71 -32.83
CA SER A 222 30.31 15.77 -33.90
C SER A 222 31.44 16.77 -33.62
N GLY A 223 31.18 17.80 -32.81
CA GLY A 223 32.14 18.88 -32.52
C GLY A 223 33.14 18.58 -31.40
N TRP A 224 32.97 17.50 -30.64
CA TRP A 224 33.74 17.22 -29.41
C TRP A 224 34.81 16.14 -29.55
N GLY A 225 35.23 15.79 -30.77
CA GLY A 225 36.41 14.95 -31.02
C GLY A 225 36.38 13.52 -30.41
N ALA A 226 35.26 13.10 -29.83
CA ALA A 226 35.12 11.84 -29.12
C ALA A 226 33.82 11.13 -29.53
N GLY A 227 33.84 10.48 -30.69
CA GLY A 227 32.78 9.58 -31.12
C GLY A 227 32.49 9.65 -32.62
N ASP A 228 32.41 8.48 -33.23
CA ASP A 228 31.96 8.29 -34.61
C ASP A 228 30.52 8.81 -34.75
N HIS A 229 30.34 9.95 -35.44
CA HIS A 229 29.05 10.62 -35.63
C HIS A 229 27.97 9.64 -36.09
N ALA A 230 28.32 8.71 -36.98
CA ALA A 230 27.42 7.66 -37.45
C ALA A 230 26.90 6.76 -36.30
N LYS A 231 27.74 6.40 -35.33
CA LYS A 231 27.31 5.62 -34.16
C LYS A 231 26.35 6.41 -33.27
N MET A 232 26.59 7.72 -33.12
CA MET A 232 25.69 8.58 -32.34
C MET A 232 24.33 8.71 -33.00
N THR A 233 24.29 8.98 -34.31
CA THR A 233 23.06 9.04 -35.10
C THR A 233 22.28 7.73 -35.00
N THR A 234 22.94 6.58 -35.19
CA THR A 234 22.31 5.25 -35.06
C THR A 234 21.72 5.04 -33.67
N ARG A 235 22.43 5.46 -32.62
CA ARG A 235 21.95 5.35 -31.23
C ARG A 235 20.71 6.22 -31.00
N MET A 236 20.71 7.45 -31.48
CA MET A 236 19.56 8.37 -31.33
C MET A 236 18.34 7.88 -32.12
N ALA A 237 18.56 7.36 -33.33
CA ALA A 237 17.51 6.75 -34.14
C ALA A 237 16.89 5.51 -33.46
N ALA A 238 17.72 4.63 -32.89
CA ALA A 238 17.24 3.46 -32.14
C ALA A 238 16.45 3.87 -30.89
N ALA A 239 16.90 4.88 -30.15
CA ALA A 239 16.16 5.41 -29.00
C ALA A 239 14.80 6.00 -29.42
N HIS A 240 14.76 6.75 -30.53
CA HIS A 240 13.51 7.28 -31.07
C HIS A 240 12.57 6.16 -31.52
N GLN A 241 13.08 5.12 -32.21
CA GLN A 241 12.25 3.98 -32.58
C GLN A 241 11.67 3.28 -31.36
N GLY A 242 12.46 3.09 -30.30
CA GLY A 242 11.95 2.54 -29.03
C GLY A 242 10.83 3.39 -28.41
N ALA A 243 10.93 4.73 -28.50
CA ALA A 243 9.87 5.62 -28.05
C ALA A 243 8.59 5.49 -28.91
N VAL A 244 8.73 5.35 -30.23
CA VAL A 244 7.60 5.10 -31.16
C VAL A 244 6.92 3.77 -30.81
N ASP A 245 7.69 2.70 -30.67
CA ASP A 245 7.16 1.36 -30.39
C ASP A 245 6.40 1.30 -29.05
N PHE A 246 6.83 2.11 -28.07
CA PHE A 246 6.19 2.20 -26.77
C PHE A 246 4.93 3.09 -26.78
N LEU A 247 5.00 4.28 -27.39
CA LEU A 247 3.90 5.26 -27.35
C LEU A 247 2.82 5.02 -28.41
N MET A 248 3.14 4.31 -29.50
CA MET A 248 2.19 3.93 -30.55
C MET A 248 2.30 2.43 -30.87
N PRO A 249 1.91 1.54 -29.94
CA PRO A 249 2.04 0.11 -30.12
C PRO A 249 1.20 -0.35 -31.31
N GLY A 250 1.86 -0.90 -32.35
CA GLY A 250 1.19 -1.32 -33.59
C GLY A 250 0.91 -0.18 -34.58
N GLY A 251 1.50 1.00 -34.39
CA GLY A 251 1.40 2.15 -35.29
C GLY A 251 0.07 2.90 -35.20
N ARG A 252 -0.60 2.80 -34.03
CA ARG A 252 -1.81 3.53 -33.67
C ARG A 252 -1.65 4.12 -32.28
#